data_AF-D9ZHG8-F1
#
_entry.id   AF-D9ZHG8-F1
#
_cell.length_a   1.000
_cell.length_b   1.000
_cell.length_c   1.000
_cell.angle_alpha   90.00
_cell.angle_beta   90.00
_cell.angle_gamma   90.00
#
_symmetry.space_group_name_H-M   'P 1'
#
loop_
_entity.id
_entity.type
_entity.pdbx_description
1 polymer ?
#
loop_
_entity_poly.entity_id
_entity_poly.type
_entity_poly.pdbx_seq_one_letter_code
_entity_poly.pdbx_strand_id
1 'polypeptide(L)'
;GDKATIAEICKTLTTKPLDPNTEVVIGCPALYVMYTRDLLPASIGVAGQNAYKVAKGAFTGENSPAMLKDVGADWVILGHSERRQIFGEKDELIAEKCAHAIAEGLKVIACIGETLEERESGKTKEVVARQMRILSNHIKDWSNVVIA
;
A
#
# COMPACT_ATOMS: atom_id res chain seq x y z
N GLY A 1 3.91 -1.24 -18.44
CA GLY A 1 3.14 -0.10 -17.93
C GLY A 1 3.81 1.17 -18.41
N ASP A 2 3.04 2.03 -19.05
CA ASP A 2 3.50 3.30 -19.62
C ASP A 2 2.45 4.38 -19.38
N LYS A 3 2.75 5.64 -19.74
CA LYS A 3 1.82 6.75 -19.55
C LYS A 3 0.52 6.59 -20.34
N ALA A 4 0.56 5.97 -21.53
CA ALA A 4 -0.61 5.84 -22.39
C ALA A 4 -1.65 4.89 -21.76
N THR A 5 -1.20 3.72 -21.31
CA THR A 5 -2.04 2.74 -20.59
C THR A 5 -2.58 3.29 -19.26
N ILE A 6 -1.78 4.06 -18.53
CA ILE A 6 -2.24 4.75 -17.31
C ILE A 6 -3.34 5.77 -17.63
N ALA A 7 -3.15 6.58 -18.67
CA ALA A 7 -4.14 7.58 -19.06
C ALA A 7 -5.47 6.96 -19.48
N GLU A 8 -5.43 5.81 -20.15
CA GLU A 8 -6.63 5.05 -20.53
C GLU A 8 -7.39 4.53 -19.30
N ILE A 9 -6.69 3.99 -18.30
CA ILE A 9 -7.29 3.56 -17.03
C ILE A 9 -7.91 4.75 -16.29
N CYS A 10 -7.18 5.87 -16.18
CA CYS A 10 -7.69 7.07 -15.51
C CYS A 10 -8.92 7.63 -16.22
N LYS A 11 -8.92 7.67 -17.56
CA LYS A 11 -10.09 8.05 -18.36
C LYS A 11 -11.27 7.11 -18.13
N THR A 12 -11.03 5.81 -18.05
CA THR A 12 -12.08 4.82 -17.80
C THR A 12 -12.75 5.05 -16.44
N LEU A 13 -11.96 5.32 -15.41
CA LEU A 13 -12.46 5.57 -14.04
C LEU A 13 -13.16 6.92 -13.87
N THR A 14 -12.88 7.88 -14.74
CA THR A 14 -13.46 9.24 -14.66
C THR A 14 -14.65 9.47 -15.59
N THR A 15 -14.89 8.58 -16.56
CA THR A 15 -15.97 8.73 -17.55
C THR A 15 -17.31 8.16 -17.11
N LYS A 16 -17.33 7.24 -16.14
CA LYS A 16 -18.56 6.65 -15.60
C LYS A 16 -18.77 7.09 -14.15
N PRO A 17 -20.02 7.30 -13.72
CA PRO A 17 -20.29 7.57 -12.32
C PRO A 17 -19.87 6.37 -11.47
N LEU A 18 -19.12 6.64 -10.41
CA LEU A 18 -18.79 5.70 -9.36
C LEU A 18 -19.84 5.80 -8.25
N ASP A 19 -20.06 4.72 -7.49
CA ASP A 19 -20.93 4.76 -6.32
C ASP A 19 -20.33 5.72 -5.27
N PRO A 20 -21.05 6.78 -4.85
CA PRO A 20 -20.53 7.74 -3.87
C PRO A 20 -20.24 7.12 -2.49
N ASN A 21 -20.72 5.91 -2.20
CA ASN A 21 -20.46 5.18 -0.95
C ASN A 21 -19.23 4.27 -1.04
N THR A 22 -18.50 4.26 -2.16
CA THR A 22 -17.30 3.43 -2.37
C THR A 22 -16.05 4.31 -2.46
N GLU A 23 -15.07 4.05 -1.59
CA GLU A 23 -13.72 4.63 -1.74
C GLU A 23 -12.94 3.85 -2.81
N VAL A 24 -12.47 4.54 -3.85
CA VAL A 24 -11.68 3.95 -4.94
C VAL A 24 -10.24 4.41 -4.82
N VAL A 25 -9.30 3.46 -4.83
CA VAL A 25 -7.86 3.73 -4.69
C VAL A 25 -7.07 2.99 -5.77
N ILE A 26 -6.11 3.67 -6.42
CA ILE A 26 -5.26 3.09 -7.45
C ILE A 26 -3.82 2.93 -6.96
N GLY A 27 -3.35 1.68 -6.87
CA GLY A 27 -1.95 1.36 -6.60
C GLY A 27 -1.08 1.56 -7.85
N CYS A 28 -0.17 2.52 -7.80
CA CYS A 28 0.65 2.93 -8.94
C CYS A 28 2.15 2.73 -8.70
N PRO A 29 2.94 2.29 -9.70
CA PRO A 29 4.40 2.30 -9.61
C PRO A 29 4.92 3.71 -9.27
N ALA A 30 5.91 3.81 -8.39
CA ALA A 30 6.38 5.09 -7.83
C ALA A 30 6.72 6.15 -8.90
N LEU A 31 7.31 5.74 -10.02
CA LEU A 31 7.67 6.62 -11.15
C LEU A 31 6.46 7.31 -11.81
N TYR A 32 5.25 6.79 -11.59
CA TYR A 32 4.02 7.27 -12.23
C TYR A 32 2.99 7.83 -11.23
N VAL A 33 3.30 7.90 -9.94
CA VAL A 33 2.35 8.39 -8.91
C VAL A 33 1.90 9.82 -9.23
N MET A 34 2.84 10.75 -9.42
CA MET A 34 2.53 12.15 -9.76
C MET A 34 1.69 12.25 -11.04
N TYR A 35 2.11 11.55 -12.10
CA TYR A 35 1.38 11.54 -13.38
C TYR A 35 -0.05 10.99 -13.25
N THR A 36 -0.22 9.94 -12.44
CA THR A 36 -1.54 9.34 -12.18
C THR A 36 -2.40 10.28 -11.35
N ARG A 37 -1.81 10.97 -10.36
CA ARG A 37 -2.51 11.92 -9.52
C ARG A 37 -3.06 13.09 -10.32
N ASP A 38 -2.28 13.64 -11.25
CA ASP A 38 -2.65 14.76 -12.13
C ASP A 38 -3.85 14.44 -13.05
N LEU A 39 -4.08 13.16 -13.35
CA LEU A 39 -5.14 12.71 -14.25
C LEU A 39 -6.45 12.36 -13.54
N LEU A 40 -6.44 12.27 -12.21
CA LEU A 40 -7.56 11.74 -11.43
C LEU A 40 -8.15 12.80 -10.49
N PRO A 41 -9.49 12.87 -10.35
CA PRO A 41 -10.12 13.74 -9.37
C PRO A 41 -9.76 13.30 -7.94
N ALA A 42 -9.85 14.24 -6.99
CA ALA A 42 -9.56 13.98 -5.58
C ALA A 42 -10.47 12.91 -4.94
N SER A 43 -11.61 12.58 -5.56
CA SER A 43 -12.50 11.50 -5.12
C SER A 43 -11.93 10.09 -5.36
N ILE A 44 -10.87 9.96 -6.16
CA ILE A 44 -10.16 8.70 -6.38
C ILE A 44 -8.79 8.82 -5.72
N GLY A 45 -8.51 7.97 -4.74
CA GLY A 45 -7.22 7.94 -4.05
C GLY A 45 -6.11 7.35 -4.92
N VAL A 46 -4.87 7.77 -4.67
CA VAL A 46 -3.68 7.16 -5.28
C VAL A 46 -2.81 6.54 -4.20
N ALA A 47 -2.31 5.33 -4.46
CA ALA A 47 -1.44 4.61 -3.55
C ALA A 47 -0.06 4.35 -4.15
N GLY A 48 0.99 4.56 -3.33
CA GLY A 48 2.28 3.96 -3.61
C GLY A 48 2.24 2.44 -3.39
N GLN A 49 3.04 1.67 -4.12
CA GLN A 49 3.05 0.20 -4.02
C GLN A 49 4.02 -0.36 -2.97
N ASN A 50 4.86 0.48 -2.38
CA ASN A 50 5.76 0.16 -1.27
C ASN A 50 6.37 1.45 -0.72
N ALA A 51 6.75 1.46 0.56
CA ALA A 51 7.58 2.50 1.16
C ALA A 51 8.50 1.89 2.24
N TYR A 52 9.54 2.63 2.63
CA TYR A 52 10.51 2.18 3.61
C TYR A 52 10.19 2.64 5.04
N LYS A 53 10.80 1.96 6.02
CA LYS A 53 10.46 2.06 7.45
C LYS A 53 11.04 3.26 8.20
N VAL A 54 11.91 4.04 7.59
CA VAL A 54 12.54 5.21 8.22
C VAL A 54 12.54 6.41 7.29
N ALA A 55 12.48 7.61 7.88
CA ALA A 55 12.33 8.86 7.14
C ALA A 55 13.53 9.20 6.25
N LYS A 56 14.75 8.86 6.70
CA LYS A 56 16.00 9.19 6.00
C LYS A 56 17.13 8.22 6.34
N GLY A 57 18.08 8.11 5.44
CA GLY A 57 19.31 7.33 5.60
C GLY A 57 19.84 6.85 4.26
N ALA A 58 20.86 5.99 4.28
CA ALA A 58 21.48 5.44 3.09
C ALA A 58 20.67 4.25 2.53
N PHE A 59 19.50 4.53 1.96
CA PHE A 59 18.57 3.54 1.39
C PHE A 59 18.34 3.80 -0.10
N THR A 60 19.41 3.72 -0.88
CA THR A 60 19.37 3.97 -2.32
C THR A 60 18.32 3.11 -3.01
N GLY A 61 17.38 3.77 -3.72
CA GLY A 61 16.32 3.12 -4.48
C GLY A 61 15.00 2.93 -3.74
N GLU A 62 14.95 3.19 -2.43
CA GLU A 62 13.70 3.11 -1.66
C GLU A 62 12.82 4.36 -1.84
N ASN A 63 11.51 4.18 -1.67
CA ASN A 63 10.55 5.28 -1.58
C ASN A 63 10.26 5.57 -0.10
N SER A 64 10.24 6.85 0.29
CA SER A 64 9.76 7.24 1.62
C SER A 64 8.25 7.57 1.60
N PRO A 65 7.51 7.36 2.70
CA PRO A 65 6.13 7.81 2.80
C PRO A 65 5.97 9.32 2.55
N ALA A 66 6.90 10.13 3.06
CA ALA A 66 6.91 11.57 2.83
C ALA A 66 7.01 11.93 1.34
N MET A 67 7.87 11.25 0.57
CA MET A 67 7.96 11.44 -0.89
C MET A 67 6.65 11.10 -1.59
N LEU A 68 6.00 9.99 -1.22
CA LEU A 68 4.73 9.58 -1.81
C LEU A 68 3.63 10.62 -1.54
N LYS A 69 3.56 11.12 -0.31
CA LYS A 69 2.62 12.16 0.10
C LYS A 69 2.86 13.47 -0.65
N ASP A 70 4.12 13.88 -0.79
CA ASP A 70 4.53 15.10 -1.50
C ASP A 70 4.06 15.10 -2.96
N VAL A 71 4.11 13.95 -3.64
CA VAL A 71 3.59 13.79 -5.01
C VAL A 71 2.08 13.46 -5.08
N GLY A 72 1.37 13.58 -3.97
CA GLY A 72 -0.09 13.49 -3.88
C GLY A 72 -0.66 12.07 -3.74
N ALA A 73 0.12 11.09 -3.28
CA ALA A 73 -0.47 9.82 -2.84
C ALA A 73 -1.19 9.99 -1.49
N ASP A 74 -2.33 9.33 -1.37
CA ASP A 74 -3.16 9.29 -0.16
C ASP A 74 -2.92 8.01 0.65
N TRP A 75 -2.51 6.96 -0.06
CA TRP A 75 -2.39 5.59 0.45
C TRP A 75 -1.02 4.98 0.16
N VAL A 76 -0.69 3.89 0.85
CA VAL A 76 0.43 3.00 0.48
C VAL A 76 0.08 1.54 0.74
N ILE A 77 0.45 0.66 -0.19
CA ILE A 77 0.31 -0.78 -0.05
C ILE A 77 1.58 -1.33 0.60
N LEU A 78 1.41 -2.08 1.69
CA LEU A 78 2.52 -2.63 2.46
C LEU A 78 2.26 -4.09 2.82
N GLY A 79 3.30 -4.92 2.75
CA GLY A 79 3.20 -6.35 3.02
C GLY A 79 2.54 -7.17 1.92
N HIS A 80 2.49 -6.67 0.68
CA HIS A 80 1.99 -7.44 -0.46
C HIS A 80 2.73 -8.79 -0.57
N SER A 81 2.02 -9.84 -1.00
CA SER A 81 2.56 -11.20 -1.04
C SER A 81 3.86 -11.29 -1.86
N GLU A 82 3.95 -10.57 -2.97
CA GLU A 82 5.16 -10.48 -3.79
C GLU A 82 6.36 -9.93 -3.00
N ARG A 83 6.15 -8.93 -2.14
CA ARG A 83 7.22 -8.36 -1.29
C ARG A 83 7.67 -9.34 -0.22
N ARG A 84 6.74 -10.13 0.34
CA ARG A 84 7.04 -11.19 1.31
C ARG A 84 7.80 -12.34 0.68
N GLN A 85 7.33 -12.84 -0.47
CA GLN A 85 7.83 -14.07 -1.08
C GLN A 85 9.07 -13.85 -1.96
N ILE A 86 9.08 -12.80 -2.79
CA ILE A 86 10.16 -12.53 -3.74
C ILE A 86 11.26 -11.70 -3.08
N PHE A 87 10.87 -10.68 -2.32
CA PHE A 87 11.82 -9.74 -1.71
C PHE A 87 12.12 -10.05 -0.23
N GLY A 88 11.50 -11.08 0.34
CA GLY A 88 11.81 -11.60 1.67
C GLY A 88 11.39 -10.69 2.83
N GLU A 89 10.47 -9.75 2.62
CA GLU A 89 10.03 -8.83 3.66
C GLU A 89 9.32 -9.57 4.80
N LYS A 90 9.83 -9.39 6.03
CA LYS A 90 9.33 -10.05 7.24
C LYS A 90 8.22 -9.25 7.90
N ASP A 91 7.39 -9.93 8.69
CA ASP A 91 6.26 -9.34 9.41
C ASP A 91 6.66 -8.09 10.21
N GLU A 92 7.79 -8.14 10.91
CA GLU A 92 8.29 -7.01 11.71
C GLU A 92 8.63 -5.79 10.84
N LEU A 93 9.37 -6.00 9.75
CA LEU A 93 9.71 -4.93 8.80
C LEU A 93 8.46 -4.27 8.23
N ILE A 94 7.45 -5.08 7.90
CA ILE A 94 6.18 -4.58 7.35
C ILE A 94 5.44 -3.75 8.40
N ALA A 95 5.41 -4.19 9.67
CA ALA A 95 4.80 -3.42 10.75
C ALA A 95 5.51 -2.07 11.00
N GLU A 96 6.85 -2.05 10.98
CA GLU A 96 7.63 -0.81 11.05
C GLU A 96 7.32 0.14 9.87
N LYS A 97 7.20 -0.40 8.65
CA LYS A 97 6.81 0.37 7.46
C LYS A 97 5.41 0.96 7.61
N CYS A 98 4.43 0.18 8.08
CA CYS A 98 3.06 0.65 8.28
C CYS A 98 2.99 1.78 9.30
N ALA A 99 3.66 1.62 10.44
CA ALA A 99 3.71 2.66 11.47
C ALA A 99 4.35 3.96 10.96
N HIS A 100 5.45 3.86 10.21
CA HIS A 100 6.08 5.02 9.60
C HIS A 100 5.18 5.71 8.57
N ALA A 101 4.49 4.95 7.71
CA ALA A 101 3.56 5.54 6.74
C ALA A 101 2.40 6.28 7.40
N ILE A 102 1.82 5.71 8.46
CA ILE A 102 0.76 6.35 9.25
C ILE A 102 1.28 7.61 9.94
N ALA A 103 2.48 7.58 10.52
CA ALA A 103 3.09 8.73 11.19
C ALA A 103 3.34 9.91 10.22
N GLU A 104 3.66 9.62 8.96
CA GLU A 104 3.79 10.63 7.90
C GLU A 104 2.42 11.07 7.32
N GLY A 105 1.32 10.48 7.78
CA GLY A 105 -0.04 10.84 7.43
C GLY A 105 -0.53 10.24 6.11
N LEU A 106 0.05 9.12 5.67
CA LEU A 106 -0.56 8.28 4.65
C LEU A 106 -1.54 7.30 5.30
N LYS A 107 -2.59 6.94 4.56
CA LYS A 107 -3.39 5.75 4.88
C LYS A 107 -2.67 4.49 4.40
N VAL A 108 -2.95 3.34 5.01
CA VAL A 108 -2.23 2.08 4.71
C VAL A 108 -3.18 0.98 4.28
N ILE A 109 -2.86 0.33 3.17
CA ILE A 109 -3.42 -0.96 2.77
C ILE A 109 -2.41 -2.03 3.23
N ALA A 110 -2.69 -2.66 4.37
CA ALA A 110 -1.80 -3.64 4.99
C ALA A 110 -2.20 -5.05 4.54
N CYS A 111 -1.38 -5.65 3.69
CA CYS A 111 -1.64 -6.98 3.15
C CYS A 111 -1.17 -8.09 4.10
N ILE A 112 -2.06 -9.04 4.35
CA ILE A 112 -1.83 -10.27 5.10
C ILE A 112 -2.28 -11.47 4.27
N GLY A 113 -1.78 -12.64 4.59
CA GLY A 113 -2.12 -13.86 3.88
C GLY A 113 -1.05 -14.93 4.02
N GLU A 114 -1.51 -16.15 3.83
CA GLU A 114 -0.71 -17.36 3.83
C GLU A 114 -0.18 -17.69 2.43
N THR A 115 0.86 -18.51 2.37
CA THR A 115 1.29 -19.17 1.13
C THR A 115 0.35 -20.32 0.76
N LEU A 116 0.46 -20.81 -0.48
CA LEU A 116 -0.28 -22.00 -0.91
C LEU A 116 0.02 -23.22 0.00
N GLU A 117 1.28 -23.43 0.37
CA GLU A 117 1.69 -24.53 1.25
C GLU A 117 1.11 -24.37 2.67
N GLU A 118 1.11 -23.15 3.21
CA GLU A 118 0.49 -22.85 4.51
C GLU A 118 -1.03 -23.08 4.47
N ARG A 119 -1.68 -22.74 3.35
CA ARG A 119 -3.11 -23.01 3.14
C ARG A 119 -3.39 -24.51 3.07
N GLU A 120 -2.63 -25.25 2.27
CA GLU A 120 -2.79 -26.71 2.10
C GLU A 120 -2.49 -27.48 3.39
N SER A 121 -1.62 -26.95 4.25
CA SER A 121 -1.35 -27.47 5.59
C SER A 121 -2.30 -26.97 6.68
N GLY A 122 -3.36 -26.23 6.32
CA GLY A 122 -4.39 -25.77 7.25
C GLY A 122 -3.97 -24.65 8.19
N LYS A 123 -2.88 -23.93 7.88
CA LYS A 123 -2.28 -22.89 8.72
C LYS A 123 -2.77 -21.47 8.44
N THR A 124 -3.72 -21.27 7.52
CA THR A 124 -4.25 -19.93 7.16
C THR A 124 -4.54 -19.05 8.38
N LYS A 125 -5.32 -19.56 9.35
CA LYS A 125 -5.69 -18.79 10.56
C LYS A 125 -4.49 -18.46 11.43
N GLU A 126 -3.53 -19.38 11.56
CA GLU A 126 -2.31 -19.16 12.34
C GLU A 126 -1.46 -18.05 11.72
N VAL A 127 -1.30 -18.09 10.40
CA VAL A 127 -0.48 -17.12 9.65
C VAL A 127 -1.07 -15.72 9.72
N VAL A 128 -2.35 -15.56 9.39
CA VAL A 128 -2.99 -14.24 9.41
C VAL A 128 -3.10 -13.68 10.84
N ALA A 129 -3.31 -14.54 11.85
CA ALA A 129 -3.29 -14.11 13.25
C ALA A 129 -1.89 -13.65 13.69
N ARG A 130 -0.83 -14.34 13.29
CA ARG A 130 0.56 -13.92 13.54
C ARG A 130 0.83 -12.55 12.92
N GLN A 131 0.51 -12.38 11.64
CA GLN A 131 0.73 -11.14 10.90
C GLN A 131 -0.07 -9.97 11.51
N MET A 132 -1.35 -10.18 11.83
CA MET A 132 -2.20 -9.18 12.50
C MET A 132 -1.67 -8.78 13.88
N ARG A 133 -1.19 -9.76 14.67
CA ARG A 133 -0.61 -9.50 16.00
C ARG A 133 0.65 -8.64 15.90
N ILE A 134 1.51 -8.89 14.91
CA ILE A 134 2.73 -8.10 14.73
C ILE A 134 2.39 -6.68 14.27
N LEU A 135 1.41 -6.52 13.36
CA LEU A 135 0.90 -5.20 12.99
C LEU A 135 0.35 -4.43 14.21
N SER A 136 -0.45 -5.07 15.08
CA SER A 136 -1.05 -4.40 16.25
C SER A 136 -0.05 -4.02 17.35
N ASN A 137 1.15 -4.60 17.35
CA ASN A 137 2.22 -4.14 18.23
C ASN A 137 2.67 -2.72 17.86
N HIS A 138 2.63 -2.37 16.58
CA HIS A 138 3.10 -1.08 16.04
C HIS A 138 1.97 -0.10 15.72
N ILE A 139 0.79 -0.60 15.34
CA ILE A 139 -0.39 0.21 14.96
C ILE A 139 -1.40 0.20 16.12
N LYS A 140 -1.62 1.37 16.72
CA LYS A 140 -2.60 1.56 17.81
C LYS A 140 -3.91 2.16 17.33
N ASP A 141 -3.84 3.06 16.35
CA ASP A 141 -5.00 3.63 15.68
C ASP A 141 -5.13 3.00 14.28
N TRP A 142 -6.29 2.39 14.04
CA TRP A 142 -6.61 1.68 12.80
C TRP A 142 -7.55 2.48 11.89
N SER A 143 -7.93 3.71 12.25
CA SER A 143 -8.84 4.54 11.47
C SER A 143 -8.36 4.84 10.04
N ASN A 144 -7.05 4.76 9.80
CA ASN A 144 -6.42 4.97 8.49
C ASN A 144 -5.79 3.69 7.91
N VAL A 145 -6.26 2.52 8.34
CA VAL A 145 -5.73 1.22 7.90
C VAL A 145 -6.85 0.35 7.32
N VAL A 146 -6.60 -0.20 6.14
CA VAL A 146 -7.41 -1.26 5.52
C VAL A 146 -6.58 -2.53 5.49
N ILE A 147 -7.14 -3.63 5.99
CA ILE A 147 -6.55 -4.96 5.86
C ILE A 147 -6.95 -5.55 4.51
N ALA A 148 -5.97 -6.08 3.79
CA ALA A 148 -6.16 -6.76 2.51
C ALA A 148 -5.58 -8.17 2.54
#